data_AF-A0A7J5ETD1-F1
#
_entry.id   AF-A0A7J5ETD1-F1
#
_cell.length_a   1.000
_cell.length_b   1.000
_cell.length_c   1.000
_cell.angle_alpha   90.00
_cell.angle_beta   90.00
_cell.angle_gamma   90.00
#
_symmetry.space_group_name_H-M   'P 1'
#
loop_
_entity.id
_entity.type
_entity.pdbx_description
1 polymer ?
#
loop_
_entity_poly.entity_id
_entity_poly.type
_entity_poly.pdbx_seq_one_letter_code
_entity_poly.pdbx_strand_id
1 'polypeptide(L)'
;MRRPDLGMGGVVLHEDPDARRAEVGVEPTGKLAPSGGGTYRTQRPGFQGQVGRDGKVSFKDKPAFSVKLKLPNPIKVARRAAKGLEDWQRDPWAQVKDAERDWTSGLEVKDYTKHLDKKEGEDDKADHGEVATVPVLGGSTELTDWVMRKLGEDPYQSDKLLWMDETREERAQIGRVHRERELKRSDEIMRRHLDRLWARADLGLKEKKVALFELWDDGAEDGDAKLVEAANRARTLVIGFVRARLPRGSAGAYTAAELDALNRRRTSRARFAPYE
;
A
#
# COMPACT_ATOMS: atom_id res chain seq x y z
N MET A 1 41.31 -11.72 59.02
CA MET A 1 40.11 -10.85 59.04
C MET A 1 39.35 -11.05 57.74
N ARG A 2 38.16 -11.67 57.80
CA ARG A 2 37.27 -11.93 56.65
C ARG A 2 36.57 -10.63 56.24
N ARG A 3 36.53 -10.34 54.95
CA ARG A 3 35.61 -9.34 54.37
C ARG A 3 34.20 -9.97 54.28
N PRO A 4 33.12 -9.25 54.54
CA PRO A 4 31.78 -9.75 54.27
C PRO A 4 31.45 -9.64 52.78
N ASP A 5 31.04 -10.78 52.20
CA ASP A 5 30.35 -10.86 50.92
C ASP A 5 28.99 -10.16 51.01
N LEU A 6 28.81 -9.09 50.24
CA LEU A 6 27.51 -8.49 49.96
C LEU A 6 26.94 -9.14 48.71
N GLY A 7 26.30 -10.30 48.90
CA GLY A 7 25.45 -10.93 47.90
C GLY A 7 24.17 -10.12 47.71
N MET A 8 24.21 -9.12 46.85
CA MET A 8 22.99 -8.52 46.28
C MET A 8 22.44 -9.52 45.25
N GLY A 9 21.33 -10.17 45.62
CA GLY A 9 20.58 -11.05 44.74
C GLY A 9 20.31 -10.36 43.42
N GLY A 10 20.93 -10.87 42.35
CA GLY A 10 20.65 -10.47 41.00
C GLY A 10 19.20 -10.80 40.69
N VAL A 11 18.33 -9.80 40.79
CA VAL A 11 17.08 -9.80 40.04
C VAL A 11 17.49 -9.67 38.59
N VAL A 12 17.71 -10.82 37.96
CA VAL A 12 17.65 -10.92 36.51
C VAL A 12 16.22 -10.55 36.16
N LEU A 13 16.02 -9.28 35.81
CA LEU A 13 14.83 -8.87 35.08
C LEU A 13 14.89 -9.68 33.79
N HIS A 14 14.17 -10.79 33.77
CA HIS A 14 13.76 -11.43 32.53
C HIS A 14 12.95 -10.36 31.80
N GLU A 15 13.61 -9.61 30.92
CA GLU A 15 12.92 -8.82 29.91
C GLU A 15 12.12 -9.83 29.10
N ASP A 16 10.83 -9.87 29.37
CA ASP A 16 9.87 -10.63 28.59
C ASP A 16 9.95 -10.12 27.14
N PRO A 17 10.46 -10.91 26.17
CA PRO A 17 10.61 -10.45 24.79
C PRO A 17 9.26 -10.16 24.14
N ASP A 18 8.14 -10.62 24.73
CA ASP A 18 6.79 -10.35 24.27
C ASP A 18 6.19 -9.02 24.79
N ALA A 19 6.82 -8.37 25.77
CA ALA A 19 6.37 -7.04 26.25
C ALA A 19 6.52 -5.93 25.20
N ARG A 20 7.21 -6.18 24.07
CA ARG A 20 7.29 -5.27 22.92
C ARG A 20 6.10 -5.35 21.97
N ARG A 21 5.09 -6.19 22.26
CA ARG A 21 3.98 -6.51 21.35
C ARG A 21 2.57 -6.25 21.89
N ALA A 22 2.41 -5.41 22.91
CA ALA A 22 1.12 -4.76 23.15
C ALA A 22 0.90 -3.65 22.10
N GLU A 23 0.95 -4.02 20.82
CA GLU A 23 0.45 -3.16 19.76
C GLU A 23 -1.05 -3.03 19.98
N VAL A 24 -1.58 -1.80 20.03
CA VAL A 24 -3.03 -1.55 19.93
C VAL A 24 -3.55 -2.37 18.75
N GLY A 25 -4.21 -3.47 19.07
CA GLY A 25 -4.52 -4.51 18.11
C GLY A 25 -5.53 -3.96 17.12
N VAL A 26 -5.18 -4.02 15.83
CA VAL A 26 -6.22 -3.98 14.80
C VAL A 26 -7.07 -5.22 15.03
N GLU A 27 -8.40 -5.05 15.15
CA GLU A 27 -9.27 -6.21 15.33
C GLU A 27 -9.24 -7.03 14.04
N PRO A 28 -8.72 -8.26 14.07
CA PRO A 28 -8.51 -9.01 12.86
C PRO A 28 -9.86 -9.50 12.34
N THR A 29 -10.21 -9.13 11.12
CA THR A 29 -11.40 -9.70 10.45
C THR A 29 -11.15 -11.11 9.92
N GLY A 30 -9.90 -11.58 9.99
CA GLY A 30 -9.42 -12.83 9.37
C GLY A 30 -9.17 -12.73 7.87
N LYS A 31 -9.52 -11.60 7.22
CA LYS A 31 -9.36 -11.40 5.76
C LYS A 31 -7.99 -10.81 5.38
N LEU A 32 -7.31 -10.22 6.35
CA LEU A 32 -5.96 -9.67 6.23
C LEU A 32 -4.99 -10.46 7.10
N ALA A 33 -3.88 -10.91 6.49
CA ALA A 33 -2.78 -11.51 7.22
C ALA A 33 -1.67 -10.46 7.42
N PRO A 34 -1.10 -10.33 8.63
CA PRO A 34 0.03 -9.44 8.85
C PRO A 34 1.22 -9.84 7.96
N SER A 35 1.83 -8.88 7.28
CA SER A 35 3.06 -9.05 6.49
C SER A 35 4.30 -8.41 7.12
N GLY A 36 4.16 -7.88 8.34
CA GLY A 36 5.25 -7.33 9.13
C GLY A 36 5.32 -5.80 9.08
N GLY A 37 5.80 -5.20 10.17
CA GLY A 37 5.94 -3.76 10.31
C GLY A 37 4.65 -3.00 10.02
N GLY A 38 3.51 -3.43 10.56
CA GLY A 38 2.21 -2.75 10.37
C GLY A 38 1.63 -2.80 8.94
N THR A 39 2.17 -3.66 8.07
CA THR A 39 1.59 -3.95 6.75
C THR A 39 0.80 -5.24 6.78
N TYR A 40 -0.18 -5.36 5.88
CA TYR A 40 -1.04 -6.52 5.78
C TYR A 40 -1.17 -6.97 4.33
N ARG A 41 -1.48 -8.24 4.13
CA ARG A 41 -1.68 -8.83 2.80
C ARG A 41 -2.85 -9.79 2.78
N THR A 42 -3.43 -9.97 1.61
CA THR A 42 -4.37 -11.05 1.31
C THR A 42 -3.89 -11.82 0.08
N GLN A 43 -4.18 -13.11 0.03
CA GLN A 43 -3.98 -13.93 -1.16
C GLN A 43 -5.35 -14.45 -1.59
N ARG A 44 -5.83 -14.00 -2.75
CA ARG A 44 -7.07 -14.48 -3.38
C ARG A 44 -6.72 -15.14 -4.72
N PRO A 45 -7.58 -16.01 -5.25
CA PRO A 45 -7.48 -16.41 -6.66
C PRO A 45 -7.46 -15.16 -7.56
N GLY A 46 -6.56 -15.12 -8.55
CA GLY A 46 -6.46 -14.00 -9.50
C GLY A 46 -5.69 -12.76 -9.04
N PHE A 47 -5.63 -12.45 -7.74
CA PHE A 47 -4.91 -11.27 -7.26
C PHE A 47 -4.33 -11.37 -5.83
N GLN A 48 -3.34 -10.55 -5.57
CA GLN A 48 -2.79 -10.29 -4.25
C GLN A 48 -3.06 -8.83 -3.87
N GLY A 49 -3.74 -8.63 -2.74
CA GLY A 49 -3.91 -7.30 -2.14
C GLY A 49 -2.87 -7.05 -1.06
N GLN A 50 -2.32 -5.83 -1.00
CA GLN A 50 -1.43 -5.38 0.05
C GLN A 50 -1.97 -4.09 0.65
N VAL A 51 -2.10 -4.06 1.98
CA VAL A 51 -2.48 -2.90 2.77
C VAL A 51 -1.22 -2.31 3.40
N GLY A 52 -0.95 -1.04 3.10
CA GLY A 52 0.11 -0.26 3.72
C GLY A 52 -0.21 0.09 5.17
N ARG A 53 0.79 0.63 5.88
CA ARG A 53 0.63 1.09 7.27
C ARG A 53 -0.44 2.17 7.41
N ASP A 54 -0.62 2.97 6.36
CA ASP A 54 -1.61 4.04 6.29
C ASP A 54 -3.03 3.55 5.93
N GLY A 55 -3.22 2.24 5.76
CA GLY A 55 -4.49 1.65 5.33
C GLY A 55 -4.73 1.70 3.81
N LYS A 56 -3.82 2.28 3.01
CA LYS A 56 -3.95 2.29 1.55
C LYS A 56 -3.72 0.91 0.98
N VAL A 57 -4.35 0.64 -0.16
CA VAL A 57 -4.29 -0.66 -0.83
C VAL A 57 -3.56 -0.55 -2.16
N SER A 58 -2.78 -1.59 -2.45
CA SER A 58 -2.27 -1.90 -3.77
C SER A 58 -2.65 -3.33 -4.14
N PHE A 59 -2.93 -3.55 -5.43
CA PHE A 59 -3.24 -4.87 -5.97
C PHE A 59 -2.17 -5.31 -6.96
N LYS A 60 -1.88 -6.60 -6.96
CA LYS A 60 -1.05 -7.25 -7.96
C LYS A 60 -1.78 -8.47 -8.49
N ASP A 61 -2.12 -8.45 -9.77
CA ASP A 61 -2.78 -9.57 -10.42
C ASP A 61 -1.80 -10.71 -10.60
N LYS A 62 -2.26 -11.92 -10.33
CA LYS A 62 -1.50 -13.15 -10.50
C LYS A 62 -2.18 -13.99 -11.59
N PRO A 63 -1.44 -14.46 -12.60
CA PRO A 63 -1.95 -15.58 -13.39
C PRO A 63 -2.12 -16.76 -12.44
N ALA A 64 -3.27 -17.43 -12.48
CA ALA A 64 -3.60 -18.51 -11.55
C ALA A 64 -2.50 -19.59 -11.56
N PHE A 65 -1.92 -19.89 -12.72
CA PHE A 65 -0.65 -20.60 -12.93
C PHE A 65 -0.31 -20.56 -14.43
N SER A 66 0.92 -20.92 -14.83
CA SER A 66 1.37 -20.83 -16.24
C SER A 66 1.64 -22.21 -16.85
N VAL A 67 0.78 -22.66 -17.75
CA VAL A 67 1.13 -23.70 -18.73
C VAL A 67 1.35 -23.04 -20.08
N LYS A 68 2.52 -23.29 -20.67
CA LYS A 68 2.93 -22.74 -21.97
C LYS A 68 2.31 -23.56 -23.09
N LEU A 69 1.17 -23.13 -23.61
CA LEU A 69 0.61 -23.68 -24.85
C LEU A 69 1.00 -22.79 -26.04
N LYS A 70 1.64 -23.40 -27.04
CA LYS A 70 1.96 -22.75 -28.32
C LYS A 70 0.68 -22.73 -29.16
N LEU A 71 -0.09 -21.65 -29.08
CA LEU A 71 -1.26 -21.45 -29.94
C LEU A 71 -0.93 -20.47 -31.08
N PRO A 72 -1.54 -20.63 -32.27
CA PRO A 72 -1.44 -19.64 -33.34
C PRO A 72 -2.00 -18.29 -32.88
N ASN A 73 -1.41 -17.20 -33.38
CA ASN A 73 -1.60 -15.83 -32.89
C ASN A 73 -3.08 -15.51 -32.51
N PRO A 74 -3.37 -15.26 -31.22
CA PRO A 74 -4.72 -15.12 -30.70
C PRO A 74 -5.48 -13.90 -31.26
N ILE A 75 -4.79 -12.85 -31.71
CA ILE A 75 -5.42 -11.70 -32.39
C ILE A 75 -5.97 -12.14 -33.76
N LYS A 76 -5.23 -13.01 -34.47
CA LYS A 76 -5.71 -13.58 -35.73
C LYS A 76 -6.89 -14.51 -35.50
N VAL A 77 -6.88 -15.30 -34.42
CA VAL A 77 -8.00 -16.17 -34.03
C VAL A 77 -9.24 -15.34 -33.66
N ALA A 78 -9.09 -14.30 -32.83
CA ALA A 78 -10.19 -13.40 -32.45
C ALA A 78 -10.76 -12.64 -33.66
N ARG A 79 -9.92 -12.16 -34.58
CA ARG A 79 -10.39 -11.56 -35.85
C ARG A 79 -11.08 -12.57 -36.75
N ARG A 80 -10.61 -13.83 -36.81
CA ARG A 80 -11.28 -14.90 -37.57
C ARG A 80 -12.61 -15.28 -36.94
N ALA A 81 -12.71 -15.30 -35.62
CA ALA A 81 -13.94 -15.58 -34.90
C ALA A 81 -14.94 -14.42 -35.05
N ALA A 82 -14.49 -13.17 -34.92
CA ALA A 82 -15.31 -11.99 -35.16
C ALA A 82 -15.81 -11.94 -36.60
N LYS A 83 -14.92 -12.18 -37.58
CA LYS A 83 -15.29 -12.27 -38.99
C LYS A 83 -16.21 -13.46 -39.27
N GLY A 84 -15.97 -14.62 -38.65
CA GLY A 84 -16.83 -15.80 -38.78
C GLY A 84 -18.21 -15.59 -38.15
N LEU A 85 -18.30 -14.80 -37.08
CA LEU A 85 -19.57 -14.40 -36.46
C LEU A 85 -20.31 -13.36 -37.30
N GLU A 86 -19.57 -12.43 -37.91
CA GLU A 86 -20.10 -11.42 -38.84
C GLU A 86 -20.56 -12.07 -40.15
N ASP A 87 -19.81 -13.04 -40.68
CA ASP A 87 -20.15 -13.86 -41.85
C ASP A 87 -21.36 -14.76 -41.54
N TRP A 88 -21.43 -15.36 -40.34
CA TRP A 88 -22.60 -16.12 -39.88
C TRP A 88 -23.82 -15.23 -39.63
N GLN A 89 -23.65 -14.01 -39.11
CA GLN A 89 -24.76 -13.05 -39.01
C GLN A 89 -25.27 -12.63 -40.39
N ARG A 90 -24.39 -12.60 -41.40
CA ARG A 90 -24.72 -12.20 -42.77
C ARG A 90 -25.40 -13.30 -43.58
N ASP A 91 -24.97 -14.55 -43.42
CA ASP A 91 -25.68 -15.73 -43.91
C ASP A 91 -25.46 -16.93 -42.95
N PRO A 92 -26.36 -17.15 -41.97
CA PRO A 92 -26.20 -18.21 -40.97
C PRO A 92 -26.30 -19.63 -41.57
N TRP A 93 -26.69 -19.75 -42.85
CA TRP A 93 -26.89 -21.00 -43.56
C TRP A 93 -25.89 -21.23 -44.70
N ALA A 94 -24.87 -20.37 -44.87
CA ALA A 94 -23.88 -20.49 -45.93
C ALA A 94 -23.20 -21.87 -45.96
N GLN A 95 -22.92 -22.44 -44.79
CA GLN A 95 -22.27 -23.75 -44.65
C GLN A 95 -23.18 -24.95 -44.96
N VAL A 96 -24.51 -24.75 -44.97
CA VAL A 96 -25.48 -25.81 -45.31
C VAL A 96 -25.69 -25.89 -46.83
N LYS A 97 -25.56 -24.76 -47.55
CA LYS A 97 -25.67 -24.71 -49.02
C LYS A 97 -24.52 -25.43 -49.73
N ASP A 98 -23.32 -25.45 -49.13
CA ASP A 98 -22.17 -26.18 -49.67
C ASP A 98 -22.27 -27.70 -49.43
N ALA A 99 -23.10 -28.14 -48.46
CA ALA A 99 -23.33 -29.55 -48.18
C ALA A 99 -24.39 -30.20 -49.10
N GLU A 100 -25.11 -29.42 -49.91
CA GLU A 100 -26.15 -29.92 -50.84
C GLU A 100 -25.60 -30.23 -52.25
N ARG A 101 -24.31 -30.06 -52.50
CA ARG A 101 -23.65 -30.44 -53.75
C ARG A 101 -22.81 -31.72 -53.58
N ASP A 102 -23.38 -32.80 -54.11
CA ASP A 102 -22.77 -34.10 -54.41
C ASP A 102 -22.59 -35.10 -53.26
N TRP A 103 -23.69 -35.77 -52.91
CA TRP A 103 -23.70 -36.96 -52.06
C TRP A 103 -23.44 -38.28 -52.84
N THR A 104 -23.07 -38.22 -54.13
CA THR A 104 -22.88 -39.39 -55.00
C THR A 104 -21.46 -39.59 -55.55
N SER A 105 -20.54 -38.63 -55.40
CA SER A 105 -19.15 -38.75 -55.87
C SER A 105 -18.12 -38.81 -54.73
N GLY A 106 -17.96 -39.96 -54.06
CA GLY A 106 -16.93 -40.06 -53.01
C GLY A 106 -16.73 -41.39 -52.29
N LEU A 107 -17.42 -42.47 -52.66
CA LEU A 107 -17.01 -43.81 -52.25
C LEU A 107 -15.79 -44.24 -53.09
N GLU A 108 -14.61 -43.74 -52.72
CA GLU A 108 -13.33 -44.33 -53.11
C GLU A 108 -12.52 -44.56 -51.83
N VAL A 109 -12.40 -45.83 -51.43
CA VAL A 109 -11.46 -46.26 -50.40
C VAL A 109 -10.06 -46.05 -50.96
N LYS A 110 -9.37 -44.97 -50.55
CA LYS A 110 -7.97 -44.75 -50.90
C LYS A 110 -7.03 -45.11 -49.76
N ASP A 111 -6.21 -46.09 -50.12
CA ASP A 111 -5.17 -46.82 -49.41
C ASP A 111 -4.01 -45.88 -48.98
N TYR A 112 -3.70 -45.83 -47.68
CA TYR A 112 -2.76 -44.86 -47.08
C TYR A 112 -1.27 -45.24 -47.22
N THR A 113 -0.91 -46.12 -48.16
CA THR A 113 0.44 -46.71 -48.23
C THR A 113 1.31 -46.18 -49.36
N LYS A 114 0.91 -45.12 -50.07
CA LYS A 114 1.54 -44.77 -51.37
C LYS A 114 2.00 -43.32 -51.54
N HIS A 115 2.66 -42.72 -50.54
CA HIS A 115 3.48 -41.52 -50.74
C HIS A 115 4.75 -41.53 -49.87
N LEU A 116 5.57 -42.58 -50.03
CA LEU A 116 7.02 -42.46 -49.87
C LEU A 116 7.58 -42.41 -51.30
N ASP A 117 8.44 -41.43 -51.57
CA ASP A 117 9.03 -41.07 -52.87
C ASP A 117 8.32 -39.96 -53.67
N LYS A 118 8.49 -38.70 -53.23
CA LYS A 118 8.71 -37.61 -54.19
C LYS A 118 9.66 -36.54 -53.64
N LYS A 119 10.51 -36.07 -54.57
CA LYS A 119 11.75 -35.31 -54.42
C LYS A 119 11.60 -33.91 -53.84
N GLU A 120 12.70 -33.47 -53.20
CA GLU A 120 13.07 -32.08 -52.92
C GLU A 120 12.85 -31.14 -54.10
N GLY A 121 12.28 -29.97 -53.82
CA GLY A 121 12.29 -28.79 -54.69
C GLY A 121 10.93 -28.14 -54.88
N GLU A 122 10.49 -27.32 -53.93
CA GLU A 122 9.87 -26.00 -54.17
C GLU A 122 9.51 -25.33 -52.83
N ASP A 123 9.58 -24.00 -52.83
CA ASP A 123 9.65 -23.13 -51.67
C ASP A 123 8.38 -23.09 -50.81
N ASP A 124 8.34 -23.85 -49.72
CA ASP A 124 7.51 -23.51 -48.56
C ASP A 124 8.38 -22.79 -47.54
N LYS A 125 8.46 -21.46 -47.68
CA LYS A 125 8.97 -20.59 -46.63
C LYS A 125 8.12 -20.84 -45.39
N ALA A 126 8.73 -21.47 -44.40
CA ALA A 126 8.23 -21.53 -43.04
C ALA A 126 7.84 -20.11 -42.62
N ASP A 127 6.54 -19.85 -42.58
CA ASP A 127 5.99 -18.62 -42.04
C ASP A 127 6.40 -18.61 -40.57
N HIS A 128 7.42 -17.83 -40.24
CA HIS A 128 7.87 -17.58 -38.88
C HIS A 128 6.78 -16.77 -38.18
N GLY A 129 5.68 -17.44 -37.88
CA GLY A 129 4.51 -16.87 -37.23
C GLY A 129 4.91 -16.38 -35.86
N GLU A 130 4.84 -15.07 -35.67
CA GLU A 130 5.02 -14.38 -34.40
C GLU A 130 4.22 -15.08 -33.29
N VAL A 131 4.96 -15.66 -32.34
CA VAL A 131 4.45 -16.60 -31.33
C VAL A 131 3.97 -15.81 -30.11
N ALA A 132 2.68 -15.84 -29.82
CA ALA A 132 2.13 -15.32 -28.57
C ALA A 132 2.00 -16.46 -27.55
N THR A 133 2.56 -16.25 -26.35
CA THR A 133 2.40 -17.20 -25.24
C THR A 133 1.09 -16.91 -24.51
N VAL A 134 0.21 -17.90 -24.41
CA VAL A 134 -1.06 -17.80 -23.66
C VAL A 134 -1.02 -18.81 -22.51
N PRO A 135 -1.23 -18.39 -21.25
CA PRO A 135 -1.41 -19.32 -20.14
C PRO A 135 -2.79 -19.98 -20.27
N VAL A 136 -2.84 -21.31 -20.25
CA VAL A 136 -4.11 -22.07 -20.32
C VAL A 136 -4.07 -23.20 -19.30
N LEU A 137 -5.05 -23.24 -18.40
CA LEU A 137 -5.52 -24.50 -17.84
C LEU A 137 -6.95 -24.39 -17.27
N GLY A 138 -7.76 -25.40 -17.55
CA GLY A 138 -8.94 -25.72 -16.75
C GLY A 138 -10.05 -24.66 -16.72
N GLY A 139 -10.72 -24.44 -17.86
CA GLY A 139 -11.99 -23.72 -17.93
C GLY A 139 -11.97 -22.50 -18.84
N SER A 140 -13.15 -22.12 -19.35
CA SER A 140 -13.39 -20.97 -20.23
C SER A 140 -13.01 -19.61 -19.61
N THR A 141 -12.79 -19.55 -18.30
CA THR A 141 -12.56 -18.32 -17.54
C THR A 141 -11.19 -17.70 -17.80
N GLU A 142 -10.10 -18.47 -17.93
CA GLU A 142 -8.74 -17.91 -18.07
C GLU A 142 -8.45 -17.29 -19.44
N LEU A 143 -9.02 -17.87 -20.52
CA LEU A 143 -8.99 -17.28 -21.86
C LEU A 143 -9.75 -15.95 -21.88
N THR A 144 -10.90 -15.93 -21.21
CA THR A 144 -11.72 -14.72 -21.09
C THR A 144 -10.98 -13.64 -20.29
N ASP A 145 -10.34 -13.99 -19.17
CA ASP A 145 -9.52 -13.07 -18.35
C ASP A 145 -8.30 -12.52 -19.11
N TRP A 146 -7.68 -13.33 -19.97
CA TRP A 146 -6.58 -12.89 -20.81
C TRP A 146 -7.06 -11.94 -21.91
N VAL A 147 -8.20 -12.22 -22.54
CA VAL A 147 -8.84 -11.34 -23.53
C VAL A 147 -9.28 -10.02 -22.88
N MET A 148 -9.97 -10.07 -21.74
CA MET A 148 -10.36 -8.87 -20.96
C MET A 148 -9.14 -8.00 -20.68
N ARG A 149 -8.04 -8.57 -20.15
CA ARG A 149 -6.80 -7.82 -19.91
C ARG A 149 -6.18 -7.23 -21.17
N LYS A 150 -6.27 -7.92 -22.32
CA LYS A 150 -5.79 -7.40 -23.61
C LYS A 150 -6.67 -6.29 -24.17
N LEU A 151 -7.96 -6.27 -23.81
CA LEU A 151 -8.92 -5.22 -24.15
C LEU A 151 -8.93 -4.06 -23.11
N GLY A 152 -8.13 -4.15 -22.05
CA GLY A 152 -8.02 -3.12 -21.02
C GLY A 152 -9.02 -3.27 -19.86
N GLU A 153 -9.78 -4.36 -19.82
CA GLU A 153 -10.72 -4.69 -18.75
C GLU A 153 -10.04 -5.53 -17.66
N ASP A 154 -10.32 -5.24 -16.39
CA ASP A 154 -9.79 -5.97 -15.23
C ASP A 154 -10.78 -7.09 -14.83
N PRO A 155 -10.45 -8.37 -15.12
CA PRO A 155 -11.35 -9.49 -14.86
C PRO A 155 -11.63 -9.71 -13.37
N TYR A 156 -10.80 -9.16 -12.48
CA TYR A 156 -10.95 -9.30 -11.03
C TYR A 156 -11.51 -8.03 -10.38
N GLN A 157 -12.02 -7.07 -11.15
CA GLN A 157 -12.50 -5.79 -10.62
C GLN A 157 -13.64 -5.97 -9.60
N SER A 158 -14.61 -6.84 -9.87
CA SER A 158 -15.71 -7.13 -8.94
C SER A 158 -15.21 -7.69 -7.60
N ASP A 159 -14.29 -8.65 -7.66
CA ASP A 159 -13.75 -9.32 -6.48
C ASP A 159 -12.84 -8.38 -5.67
N LYS A 160 -12.07 -7.53 -6.35
CA LYS A 160 -11.28 -6.46 -5.72
C LYS A 160 -12.19 -5.47 -4.99
N LEU A 161 -13.29 -5.04 -5.61
CA LEU A 161 -14.26 -4.12 -5.00
C LEU A 161 -14.96 -4.74 -3.79
N LEU A 162 -15.43 -5.98 -3.92
CA LEU A 162 -16.02 -6.72 -2.81
C LEU A 162 -15.03 -6.80 -1.63
N TRP A 163 -13.80 -7.22 -1.90
CA TRP A 163 -12.76 -7.28 -0.87
C TRP A 163 -12.44 -5.91 -0.25
N MET A 164 -12.46 -4.83 -1.04
CA MET A 164 -12.23 -3.48 -0.53
C MET A 164 -13.32 -3.02 0.43
N ASP A 165 -14.56 -3.43 0.19
CA ASP A 165 -15.70 -3.17 1.07
C ASP A 165 -15.61 -4.02 2.34
N GLU A 166 -15.37 -5.33 2.18
CA GLU A 166 -15.17 -6.29 3.28
C GLU A 166 -14.06 -5.89 4.26
N THR A 167 -13.01 -5.24 3.78
CA THR A 167 -11.84 -4.84 4.59
C THR A 167 -11.85 -3.35 4.96
N ARG A 168 -12.92 -2.60 4.64
CA ARG A 168 -12.97 -1.15 4.84
C ARG A 168 -12.68 -0.75 6.30
N GLU A 169 -13.35 -1.38 7.25
CA GLU A 169 -13.24 -1.05 8.67
C GLU A 169 -11.85 -1.38 9.23
N GLU A 170 -11.34 -2.57 8.91
CA GLU A 170 -10.00 -3.02 9.32
C GLU A 170 -8.91 -2.08 8.78
N ARG A 171 -9.02 -1.68 7.49
CA ARG A 171 -8.11 -0.69 6.89
C ARG A 171 -8.20 0.68 7.53
N ALA A 172 -9.41 1.13 7.88
CA ALA A 172 -9.59 2.38 8.61
C ALA A 172 -8.94 2.32 9.99
N GLN A 173 -9.04 1.19 10.70
CA GLN A 173 -8.36 0.98 11.98
C GLN A 173 -6.84 0.96 11.83
N ILE A 174 -6.31 0.26 10.83
CA ILE A 174 -4.86 0.27 10.49
C ILE A 174 -4.37 1.71 10.31
N GLY A 175 -5.09 2.50 9.51
CA GLY A 175 -4.75 3.91 9.27
C GLY A 175 -4.82 4.78 10.52
N ARG A 176 -5.81 4.56 11.41
CA ARG A 176 -5.92 5.26 12.70
C ARG A 176 -4.74 4.96 13.61
N VAL A 177 -4.43 3.68 13.82
CA VAL A 177 -3.32 3.24 14.67
C VAL A 177 -1.98 3.77 14.15
N HIS A 178 -1.75 3.74 12.83
CA HIS A 178 -0.53 4.30 12.25
C HIS A 178 -0.41 5.80 12.48
N ARG A 179 -1.49 6.55 12.29
CA ARG A 179 -1.51 7.99 12.52
C ARG A 179 -1.24 8.33 13.97
N GLU A 180 -1.85 7.63 14.92
CA GLU A 180 -1.56 7.83 16.36
C GLU A 180 -0.09 7.58 16.69
N ARG A 181 0.53 6.55 16.09
CA ARG A 181 1.97 6.28 16.25
C ARG A 181 2.83 7.39 15.68
N GLU A 182 2.50 7.90 14.50
CA GLU A 182 3.22 9.03 13.90
C GLU A 182 3.12 10.29 14.76
N LEU A 183 1.93 10.59 15.29
CA LEU A 183 1.71 11.71 16.19
C LEU A 183 2.54 11.56 17.47
N LYS A 184 2.47 10.41 18.14
CA LYS A 184 3.28 10.15 19.35
C LYS A 184 4.77 10.28 19.08
N ARG A 185 5.25 9.78 17.94
CA ARG A 185 6.65 9.90 17.54
C ARG A 185 7.05 11.36 17.29
N SER A 186 6.16 12.16 16.69
CA SER A 186 6.39 13.59 16.50
C SER A 186 6.53 14.33 17.84
N ASP A 187 5.68 14.00 18.82
CA ASP A 187 5.76 14.55 20.18
C ASP A 187 7.07 14.17 20.87
N GLU A 188 7.53 12.93 20.73
CA GLU A 188 8.81 12.46 21.27
C GLU A 188 10.01 13.19 20.65
N ILE A 189 9.99 13.41 19.33
CA ILE A 189 11.03 14.16 18.63
C ILE A 189 11.07 15.61 19.14
N MET A 190 9.90 16.25 19.25
CA MET A 190 9.76 17.61 19.76
C MET A 190 10.31 17.73 21.19
N ARG A 191 9.97 16.79 22.09
CA ARG A 191 10.52 16.75 23.45
C ARG A 191 12.03 16.65 23.47
N ARG A 192 12.61 15.77 22.64
CA ARG A 192 14.09 15.67 22.51
C ARG A 192 14.70 16.96 21.99
N HIS A 193 14.05 17.67 21.08
CA HIS A 193 14.53 18.97 20.61
C HIS A 193 14.50 20.03 21.72
N LEU A 194 13.45 20.07 22.53
CA LEU A 194 13.36 20.96 23.69
C LEU A 194 14.44 20.65 24.74
N ASP A 195 14.67 19.37 25.05
CA ASP A 195 15.73 18.98 25.97
C ASP A 195 17.12 19.34 25.44
N ARG A 196 17.38 19.16 24.14
CA ARG A 196 18.63 19.61 23.51
C ARG A 196 18.80 21.12 23.56
N LEU A 197 17.75 21.88 23.23
CA LEU A 197 17.75 23.34 23.35
C LEU A 197 18.10 23.77 24.78
N TRP A 198 17.54 23.09 25.77
CA TRP A 198 17.78 23.42 27.18
C TRP A 198 19.19 23.06 27.64
N ALA A 199 19.74 21.95 27.15
CA ALA A 199 21.09 21.47 27.48
C ALA A 199 22.21 22.29 26.82
N ARG A 200 21.90 23.15 25.84
CA ARG A 200 22.88 24.04 25.20
C ARG A 200 23.53 24.97 26.24
N ALA A 201 24.83 24.80 26.46
CA ALA A 201 25.60 25.62 27.40
C ALA A 201 26.02 26.97 26.81
N ASP A 202 26.01 27.08 25.48
CA ASP A 202 26.34 28.28 24.71
C ASP A 202 25.21 29.33 24.72
N LEU A 203 24.00 28.96 25.13
CA LEU A 203 22.87 29.86 25.23
C LEU A 203 22.60 30.30 26.67
N GLY A 204 22.51 31.61 26.86
CA GLY A 204 22.01 32.21 28.09
C GLY A 204 20.52 31.97 28.29
N LEU A 205 20.05 32.18 29.53
CA LEU A 205 18.65 31.92 29.89
C LEU A 205 17.66 32.76 29.06
N LYS A 206 17.99 34.03 28.80
CA LYS A 206 17.18 34.94 28.00
C LYS A 206 17.01 34.43 26.56
N GLU A 207 18.07 33.90 25.97
CA GLU A 207 18.07 33.38 24.60
C GLU A 207 17.26 32.08 24.52
N LYS A 208 17.39 31.20 25.53
CA LYS A 208 16.56 29.99 25.65
C LYS A 208 15.07 30.33 25.73
N LYS A 209 14.71 31.34 26.53
CA LYS A 209 13.34 31.85 26.63
C LYS A 209 12.83 32.34 25.27
N VAL A 210 13.62 33.14 24.57
CA VAL A 210 13.28 33.63 23.23
C VAL A 210 13.07 32.48 22.24
N ALA A 211 13.97 31.50 22.21
CA ALA A 211 13.85 30.34 21.32
C ALA A 211 12.61 29.48 21.61
N LEU A 212 12.25 29.30 22.89
CA LEU A 212 11.00 28.62 23.27
C LEU A 212 9.77 29.38 22.78
N PHE A 213 9.75 30.71 22.91
CA PHE A 213 8.68 31.54 22.39
C PHE A 213 8.57 31.45 20.86
N GLU A 214 9.68 31.57 20.13
CA GLU A 214 9.69 31.53 18.67
C GLU A 214 9.18 30.18 18.15
N LEU A 215 9.58 29.09 18.78
CA LEU A 215 9.08 27.75 18.47
C LEU A 215 7.57 27.58 18.73
N TRP A 216 7.02 28.32 19.71
CA TRP A 216 5.58 28.35 19.98
C TRP A 216 4.81 29.25 18.99
N ASP A 217 5.43 30.35 18.57
CA ASP A 217 4.83 31.39 17.71
C ASP A 217 4.75 30.94 16.24
N ASP A 218 5.75 30.19 15.77
CA ASP A 218 5.86 29.66 14.39
C ASP A 218 4.80 28.59 14.02
N GLY A 219 3.95 28.20 14.97
CA GLY A 219 2.89 27.22 14.73
C GLY A 219 1.88 27.68 13.67
N ALA A 220 1.56 26.80 12.70
CA ALA A 220 0.53 27.07 11.71
C ALA A 220 -0.86 27.32 12.36
N GLU A 221 -1.57 28.35 11.91
CA GLU A 221 -2.93 28.68 12.36
C GLU A 221 -3.99 28.57 11.26
N ASP A 222 -3.57 28.49 10.01
CA ASP A 222 -4.43 28.34 8.84
C ASP A 222 -3.92 27.20 7.94
N GLY A 223 -4.78 26.74 7.03
CA GLY A 223 -4.46 25.68 6.07
C GLY A 223 -5.07 24.34 6.46
N ASP A 224 -4.32 23.26 6.18
CA ASP A 224 -4.79 21.90 6.44
C ASP A 224 -5.09 21.68 7.94
N ALA A 225 -6.27 21.16 8.25
CA ALA A 225 -6.72 20.98 9.63
C ALA A 225 -5.75 20.16 10.49
N LYS A 226 -5.04 19.19 9.90
CA LYS A 226 -4.07 18.37 10.65
C LYS A 226 -2.78 19.13 10.93
N LEU A 227 -2.38 20.04 10.04
CA LEU A 227 -1.24 20.93 10.30
C LEU A 227 -1.53 21.87 11.46
N VAL A 228 -2.73 22.47 11.48
CA VAL A 228 -3.17 23.33 12.60
C VAL A 228 -3.25 22.54 13.91
N GLU A 229 -3.79 21.32 13.88
CA GLU A 229 -3.83 20.43 15.05
C GLU A 229 -2.42 20.08 15.56
N ALA A 230 -1.49 19.76 14.66
CA ALA A 230 -0.09 19.49 15.01
C ALA A 230 0.60 20.72 15.61
N ALA A 231 0.37 21.91 15.06
CA ALA A 231 0.87 23.17 15.61
C ALA A 231 0.35 23.42 17.03
N ASN A 232 -0.95 23.19 17.28
CA ASN A 232 -1.54 23.34 18.61
C ASN A 232 -0.99 22.33 19.63
N ARG A 233 -0.70 21.09 19.21
CA ARG A 233 0.01 20.12 20.05
C ARG A 233 1.43 20.60 20.39
N ALA A 234 2.18 21.08 19.40
CA ALA A 234 3.52 21.61 19.61
C ALA A 234 3.52 22.78 20.61
N ARG A 235 2.58 23.73 20.47
CA ARG A 235 2.38 24.83 21.42
C ARG A 235 2.14 24.32 22.84
N THR A 236 1.27 23.33 22.99
CA THR A 236 0.97 22.70 24.28
C THR A 236 2.22 22.08 24.91
N LEU A 237 3.04 21.39 24.12
CA LEU A 237 4.31 20.82 24.60
C LEU A 237 5.29 21.90 25.06
N VAL A 238 5.42 23.01 24.32
CA VAL A 238 6.29 24.13 24.71
C VAL A 238 5.80 24.76 26.03
N ILE A 239 4.49 25.02 26.16
CA ILE A 239 3.92 25.56 27.40
C ILE A 239 4.18 24.62 28.58
N GLY A 240 3.95 23.31 28.41
CA GLY A 240 4.24 22.31 29.43
C GLY A 240 5.72 22.28 29.82
N PHE A 241 6.62 22.39 28.84
CA PHE A 241 8.06 22.46 29.07
C PHE A 241 8.46 23.72 29.86
N VAL A 242 7.90 24.87 29.50
CA VAL A 242 8.10 26.13 30.23
C VAL A 242 7.63 25.99 31.68
N ARG A 243 6.45 25.43 31.93
CA ARG A 243 5.95 25.22 33.29
C ARG A 243 6.84 24.30 34.11
N ALA A 244 7.43 23.28 33.49
CA ALA A 244 8.29 22.32 34.17
C ALA A 244 9.69 22.88 34.49
N ARG A 245 10.32 23.62 33.56
CA ARG A 245 11.69 24.13 33.71
C ARG A 245 11.77 25.55 34.27
N LEU A 246 10.74 26.34 34.04
CA LEU A 246 10.61 27.75 34.42
C LEU A 246 9.27 27.98 35.13
N PRO A 247 9.00 27.29 36.26
CA PRO A 247 7.73 27.42 36.95
C PRO A 247 7.49 28.85 37.42
N ARG A 248 6.21 29.26 37.52
CA ARG A 248 5.82 30.60 37.96
C ARG A 248 6.46 30.91 39.32
N GLY A 249 7.06 32.09 39.44
CA GLY A 249 7.73 32.54 40.66
C GLY A 249 9.17 32.05 40.84
N SER A 250 9.68 31.17 39.97
CA SER A 250 11.11 30.84 39.96
C SER A 250 11.96 32.01 39.45
N ALA A 251 13.24 32.05 39.82
CA ALA A 251 14.19 33.05 39.33
C ALA A 251 14.31 33.06 37.80
N GLY A 252 14.03 31.92 37.15
CA GLY A 252 14.04 31.79 35.70
C GLY A 252 12.68 31.98 35.03
N ALA A 253 11.60 32.25 35.78
CA ALA A 253 10.27 32.42 35.21
C ALA A 253 10.21 33.59 34.22
N TYR A 254 9.28 33.54 33.26
CA TYR A 254 8.98 34.73 32.46
C TYR A 254 8.36 35.81 33.33
N THR A 255 8.93 37.01 33.26
CA THR A 255 8.37 38.19 33.92
C THR A 255 7.22 38.77 33.10
N ALA A 256 6.35 39.57 33.73
CA ALA A 256 5.26 40.26 33.01
C ALA A 256 5.79 41.12 31.86
N ALA A 257 6.87 41.87 32.09
CA ALA A 257 7.50 42.71 31.07
C ALA A 257 8.05 41.89 29.89
N GLU A 258 8.65 40.72 30.14
CA GLU A 258 9.11 39.80 29.09
C GLU A 258 7.91 39.28 28.28
N LEU A 259 6.84 38.81 28.94
CA LEU A 259 5.64 38.31 28.26
C LEU A 259 4.97 39.39 27.41
N ASP A 260 4.90 40.63 27.89
CA ASP A 260 4.34 41.75 27.13
C ASP A 260 5.23 42.14 25.94
N ALA A 261 6.55 42.06 26.08
CA ALA A 261 7.47 42.30 24.97
C ALA A 261 7.35 41.21 23.89
N LEU A 262 7.27 39.94 24.29
CA LEU A 262 7.12 38.81 23.36
C LEU A 262 5.76 38.86 22.65
N ASN A 263 4.67 39.08 23.39
CA ASN A 263 3.32 39.14 22.81
C ASN A 263 3.11 40.34 21.87
N ARG A 264 3.89 41.41 22.00
CA ARG A 264 3.85 42.56 21.07
C ARG A 264 4.44 42.25 19.70
N ARG A 265 5.38 41.30 19.61
CA ARG A 265 6.04 40.91 18.36
C ARG A 265 5.56 39.56 17.80
N ARG A 266 4.52 38.97 18.40
CA ARG A 266 4.02 37.66 18.00
C ARG A 266 3.35 37.72 16.62
N THR A 267 3.48 36.64 15.87
CA THR A 267 2.71 36.42 14.63
C THR A 267 1.46 35.59 14.86
N SER A 268 1.46 34.74 15.89
CA SER A 268 0.32 33.92 16.32
C SER A 268 -0.86 34.77 16.78
N ARG A 269 -2.09 34.39 16.40
CA ARG A 269 -3.33 34.97 16.92
C ARG A 269 -3.48 34.69 18.41
N ALA A 270 -3.08 33.49 18.84
CA ALA A 270 -3.08 33.12 20.25
C ALA A 270 -2.12 34.01 21.07
N ARG A 271 -2.43 34.25 22.35
CA ARG A 271 -1.51 34.95 23.26
C ARG A 271 -0.55 33.94 23.89
N PHE A 272 0.74 34.27 23.95
CA PHE A 272 1.72 33.51 24.72
C PHE A 272 1.55 33.81 26.21
N ALA A 273 0.86 32.92 26.92
CA ALA A 273 0.58 33.02 28.35
C ALA A 273 0.91 31.69 29.05
N PRO A 274 2.21 31.35 29.25
CA PRO A 274 2.62 30.04 29.71
C PRO A 274 2.19 29.71 31.16
N TYR A 275 1.65 30.66 31.93
CA TYR A 275 1.27 30.49 33.33
C TYR A 275 -0.23 30.65 33.62
N GLU A 276 -1.05 30.79 32.58
CA GLU A 276 -2.51 30.87 32.67
C GLU A 276 -3.18 29.50 32.44
#